data_AF-A0A939GKQ2-F1
#
_entry.id   AF-A0A939GKQ2-F1
#
_cell.length_a   1.000
_cell.length_b   1.000
_cell.length_c   1.000
_cell.angle_alpha   90.00
_cell.angle_beta   90.00
_cell.angle_gamma   90.00
#
_symmetry.space_group_name_H-M   'P 1'
#
loop_
_entity.id
_entity.type
_entity.pdbx_description
1 polymer ?
#
loop_
_entity_poly.entity_id
_entity_poly.type
_entity_poly.pdbx_seq_one_letter_code
_entity_poly.pdbx_strand_id
1 'polypeptide(L)'
;MTPAFRIFVSGILLVFLVAASHAQSVISVHPLVDTSRTDIRQAVAVWSAYLRTQPDRTRPDRTRPDSIRHSPFWNEAEQAQSPRFDLLEREFEPTLYRGYPVQILSVVGYPDGFYQIKSLFGGNNPKSRSPIVFCIANVYARPDSNGRWLLYNALPINRSRFWNSQQLGAVTYYFPPYHTFNKQKARQLNGFIDNLCQQFGVPAKPVEYYLADTPDELRQLRGFDYQITGSGLLKPTGRAIDNRVFCSGLDEFYPHELVHVYVDPHYLNKHPWVTEGVATFLGGSRGESLDWHLARVAAHLRTYPTIDLTSMLSLVTLDEFTDYRYALGGLFARAVFKKGGLPLLKQFMQSGQTDTAYYAALEQFLGLKRSQLNTSVRELLAGF
;
A
#
# COMPACT_ATOMS: atom_id res chain seq x y z
N MET A 1 -2.68 -1.84 -44.75
CA MET A 1 -3.82 -2.04 -43.86
C MET A 1 -3.28 -2.54 -42.52
N THR A 2 -2.98 -1.60 -41.64
CA THR A 2 -2.32 -1.80 -40.35
C THR A 2 -3.39 -1.97 -39.26
N PRO A 3 -3.27 -2.93 -38.34
CA PRO A 3 -4.23 -3.08 -37.27
C PRO A 3 -3.98 -1.98 -36.23
N ALA A 4 -5.01 -1.18 -35.96
CA ALA A 4 -5.02 -0.20 -34.90
C ALA A 4 -4.91 -0.91 -33.54
N PHE A 5 -3.73 -0.87 -32.93
CA PHE A 5 -3.53 -1.33 -31.56
C PHE A 5 -4.18 -0.31 -30.61
N ARG A 6 -5.31 -0.69 -30.03
CA ARG A 6 -5.95 0.07 -28.94
C ARG A 6 -5.09 -0.11 -27.70
N ILE A 7 -4.42 0.96 -27.29
CA ILE A 7 -3.74 1.08 -25.99
C ILE A 7 -4.79 0.91 -24.90
N PHE A 8 -4.66 -0.13 -24.09
CA PHE A 8 -5.48 -0.34 -22.90
C PHE A 8 -5.02 0.68 -21.85
N VAL A 9 -5.78 1.78 -21.72
CA VAL A 9 -5.62 2.77 -20.67
C VAL A 9 -6.01 2.09 -19.35
N SER A 10 -5.04 1.55 -18.62
CA SER A 10 -5.23 1.17 -17.22
C SER A 10 -4.95 2.37 -16.31
N GLY A 11 -5.68 3.45 -16.57
CA GLY A 11 -6.03 4.43 -15.55
C GLY A 11 -7.43 4.06 -15.09
N ILE A 12 -7.57 3.20 -14.09
CA ILE A 12 -8.88 2.99 -13.46
C ILE A 12 -9.12 4.20 -12.55
N LEU A 13 -9.52 5.31 -13.18
CA LEU A 13 -10.38 6.27 -12.52
C LEU A 13 -11.76 5.60 -12.48
N LEU A 14 -12.02 4.90 -11.38
CA LEU A 14 -13.30 4.27 -11.11
C LEU A 14 -14.32 5.37 -10.78
N VAL A 15 -14.80 6.07 -11.81
CA VAL A 15 -15.97 6.94 -11.72
C VAL A 15 -17.18 6.02 -11.60
N PHE A 16 -17.47 5.57 -10.38
CA PHE A 16 -18.79 5.09 -10.06
C PHE A 16 -19.72 6.31 -10.11
N LEU A 17 -20.68 6.29 -11.02
CA LEU A 17 -21.89 7.08 -10.89
C LEU A 17 -22.51 6.74 -9.53
N VAL A 18 -22.27 7.62 -8.55
CA VAL A 18 -22.93 7.58 -7.24
C VAL A 18 -24.36 8.05 -7.48
N ALA A 19 -25.24 7.11 -7.81
CA ALA A 19 -26.60 7.26 -7.32
C ALA A 19 -26.48 7.15 -5.79
N ALA A 20 -26.65 8.28 -5.10
CA ALA A 20 -26.72 8.31 -3.65
C ALA A 20 -28.00 7.60 -3.21
N SER A 21 -27.96 6.27 -3.15
CA SER A 21 -28.88 5.50 -2.30
C SER A 21 -28.17 5.32 -0.97
N HIS A 22 -28.71 5.95 0.07
CA HIS A 22 -28.36 5.67 1.46
C HIS A 22 -28.87 4.27 1.83
N ALA A 23 -28.22 3.23 1.30
CA ALA A 23 -28.46 1.86 1.71
C ALA A 23 -27.50 1.55 2.86
N GLN A 24 -28.03 1.41 4.07
CA GLN A 24 -27.29 0.81 5.17
C GLN A 24 -26.82 -0.58 4.70
N SER A 25 -25.53 -0.90 4.88
CA SER A 25 -24.99 -2.21 4.49
C SER A 25 -25.80 -3.32 5.13
N VAL A 26 -26.40 -4.19 4.33
CA VAL A 26 -27.11 -5.37 4.83
C VAL A 26 -26.06 -6.32 5.40
N ILE A 27 -26.11 -6.55 6.71
CA ILE A 27 -25.27 -7.53 7.40
C ILE A 27 -26.11 -8.78 7.63
N SER A 28 -25.63 -9.91 7.14
CA SER A 28 -26.28 -11.21 7.26
C SER A 28 -25.29 -12.24 7.80
N VAL A 29 -25.83 -13.33 8.36
CA VAL A 29 -25.05 -14.46 8.88
C VAL A 29 -25.39 -15.68 8.04
N HIS A 30 -24.37 -16.40 7.58
CA HIS A 30 -24.58 -17.64 6.85
C HIS A 30 -25.31 -18.67 7.74
N PRO A 31 -26.33 -19.40 7.24
CA PRO A 31 -27.18 -20.26 8.08
C PRO A 31 -26.43 -21.36 8.87
N LEU A 32 -25.24 -21.75 8.41
CA LEU A 32 -24.40 -22.76 9.06
C LEU A 32 -23.52 -22.20 10.21
N VAL A 33 -23.55 -20.89 10.47
CA VAL A 33 -22.89 -20.33 11.66
C VAL A 33 -23.76 -20.61 12.88
N ASP A 34 -23.28 -21.49 13.76
CA ASP A 34 -24.00 -21.91 14.98
C ASP A 34 -24.05 -20.80 16.04
N THR A 35 -25.00 -19.88 15.88
CA THR A 35 -25.27 -18.79 16.84
C THR A 35 -26.10 -19.24 18.06
N SER A 36 -26.44 -20.53 18.17
CA SER A 36 -27.02 -21.07 19.41
C SER A 36 -25.97 -21.07 20.53
N ARG A 37 -24.69 -21.27 20.18
CA ARG A 37 -23.57 -21.11 21.09
C ARG A 37 -23.35 -19.64 21.46
N THR A 38 -23.21 -19.38 22.76
CA THR A 38 -23.10 -18.03 23.31
C THR A 38 -21.84 -17.30 22.84
N ASP A 39 -20.70 -17.97 22.77
CA ASP A 39 -19.44 -17.41 22.31
C ASP A 39 -19.49 -16.94 20.83
N ILE A 40 -19.98 -17.81 19.94
CA ILE A 40 -20.17 -17.51 18.52
C ILE A 40 -21.17 -16.36 18.36
N ARG A 41 -22.28 -16.38 19.09
CA ARG A 41 -23.28 -15.29 19.04
C ARG A 41 -22.68 -13.95 19.46
N GLN A 42 -21.84 -13.91 20.48
CA GLN A 42 -21.21 -12.68 20.95
C GLN A 42 -20.16 -12.16 19.96
N ALA A 43 -19.35 -13.05 19.37
CA ALA A 43 -18.42 -12.70 18.30
C ALA A 43 -19.15 -12.09 17.07
N VAL A 44 -20.24 -12.72 16.62
CA VAL A 44 -21.10 -12.17 15.56
C VAL A 44 -21.68 -10.81 15.96
N ALA A 45 -22.14 -10.67 17.20
CA ALA A 45 -22.76 -9.44 17.69
C ALA A 45 -21.79 -8.26 17.70
N VAL A 46 -20.58 -8.41 18.24
CA VAL A 46 -19.58 -7.32 18.30
C VAL A 46 -19.16 -6.89 16.89
N TRP A 47 -18.95 -7.83 15.97
CA TRP A 47 -18.58 -7.51 14.60
C TRP A 47 -19.71 -6.81 13.83
N SER A 48 -20.93 -7.32 13.96
CA SER A 48 -22.11 -6.70 13.35
C SER A 48 -22.36 -5.29 13.89
N ALA A 49 -22.16 -5.08 15.20
CA ALA A 49 -22.29 -3.77 15.83
C ALA A 49 -21.25 -2.79 15.29
N TYR A 50 -19.98 -3.22 15.20
CA TYR A 50 -18.91 -2.41 14.63
C TYR A 50 -19.17 -2.03 13.17
N LEU A 51 -19.58 -2.97 12.32
CA LEU A 51 -19.89 -2.68 10.91
C LEU A 51 -21.01 -1.64 10.75
N ARG A 52 -22.03 -1.67 11.63
CA ARG A 52 -23.13 -0.70 11.62
C ARG A 52 -22.69 0.72 11.99
N THR A 53 -21.54 0.91 12.65
CA THR A 53 -20.99 2.24 12.95
C THR A 53 -20.10 2.79 11.84
N GLN A 54 -19.78 2.00 10.81
CA GLN A 54 -18.93 2.43 9.69
C GLN A 54 -19.59 3.15 8.49
N PRO A 55 -20.94 3.26 8.31
CA PRO A 55 -21.52 3.59 7.00
C PRO A 55 -21.42 5.04 6.50
N ASP A 56 -20.47 5.88 6.97
CA ASP A 56 -20.30 7.26 6.47
C ASP A 56 -18.83 7.70 6.30
N ARG A 57 -18.03 6.90 5.58
CA ARG A 57 -16.65 7.29 5.19
C ARG A 57 -16.48 7.54 3.68
N THR A 58 -17.57 7.83 2.98
CA THR A 58 -17.57 8.05 1.51
C THR A 58 -17.05 9.42 1.07
N ARG A 59 -16.75 10.34 2.01
CA ARG A 59 -16.11 11.63 1.68
C ARG A 59 -14.59 11.55 1.86
N PRO A 60 -13.79 11.80 0.81
CA PRO A 60 -12.37 12.07 0.93
C PRO A 60 -12.18 13.51 1.40
N ASP A 61 -12.79 13.87 2.52
CA ASP A 61 -12.50 15.15 3.13
C ASP A 61 -11.20 15.01 3.95
N ARG A 62 -10.08 15.28 3.28
CA ARG A 62 -8.75 15.41 3.90
C ARG A 62 -8.72 16.48 5.01
N THR A 63 -9.78 17.27 5.17
CA THR A 63 -9.91 18.38 6.12
C THR A 63 -10.89 18.13 7.26
N ARG A 64 -11.49 16.94 7.42
CA ARG A 64 -12.17 16.58 8.68
C ARG A 64 -11.15 16.06 9.70
N PRO A 65 -10.85 16.81 10.78
CA PRO A 65 -10.00 16.33 11.87
C PRO A 65 -10.75 15.38 12.83
N ASP A 66 -12.02 15.02 12.59
CA ASP A 66 -12.95 14.72 13.69
C ASP A 66 -13.63 13.32 13.70
N SER A 67 -13.13 12.31 12.97
CA SER A 67 -13.49 10.90 13.24
C SER A 67 -12.32 10.05 13.71
N ILE A 68 -11.40 10.71 14.41
CA ILE A 68 -10.62 10.14 15.50
C ILE A 68 -11.62 9.78 16.60
N ARG A 69 -12.15 8.54 16.65
CA ARG A 69 -12.94 8.12 17.81
C ARG A 69 -12.65 6.68 18.15
N HIS A 70 -12.09 6.55 19.35
CA HIS A 70 -12.15 5.35 20.17
C HIS A 70 -13.43 4.55 19.88
N SER A 71 -13.29 3.33 19.39
CA SER A 71 -14.36 2.37 19.18
C SER A 71 -14.56 1.55 20.45
N PRO A 72 -15.78 1.49 21.01
CA PRO A 72 -16.07 0.61 22.15
C PRO A 72 -16.04 -0.87 21.77
N PHE A 73 -15.97 -1.19 20.47
CA PHE A 73 -15.94 -2.55 19.94
C PHE A 73 -14.53 -3.05 19.65
N TRP A 74 -13.50 -2.21 19.77
CA TRP A 74 -12.13 -2.58 19.41
C TRP A 74 -11.23 -2.60 20.63
N ASN A 75 -10.18 -3.43 20.62
CA ASN A 75 -9.24 -3.50 21.74
C ASN A 75 -8.47 -2.18 21.91
N GLU A 76 -8.28 -1.76 23.15
CA GLU A 76 -7.69 -0.46 23.49
C GLU A 76 -6.20 -0.36 23.09
N ALA A 77 -5.47 -1.47 23.12
CA ALA A 77 -4.04 -1.50 22.80
C ALA A 77 -3.75 -1.12 21.33
N GLU A 78 -4.55 -1.61 20.37
CA GLU A 78 -4.39 -1.23 18.96
C GLU A 78 -4.86 0.20 18.69
N GLN A 79 -5.88 0.67 19.42
CA GLN A 79 -6.35 2.05 19.35
C GLN A 79 -5.32 3.06 19.87
N ALA A 80 -4.57 2.69 20.92
CA ALA A 80 -3.48 3.49 21.46
C ALA A 80 -2.28 3.60 20.50
N GLN A 81 -2.09 2.61 19.62
CA GLN A 81 -0.98 2.61 18.65
C GLN A 81 -1.26 3.50 17.44
N SER A 82 -2.52 3.61 17.00
CA SER A 82 -2.87 4.40 15.82
C SER A 82 -4.32 4.86 15.85
N PRO A 83 -4.62 6.11 15.46
CA PRO A 83 -6.00 6.57 15.27
C PRO A 83 -6.72 5.81 14.15
N ARG A 84 -5.99 5.19 13.22
CA ARG A 84 -6.51 4.25 12.21
C ARG A 84 -6.11 2.83 12.61
N PHE A 85 -6.67 2.38 13.72
CA PHE A 85 -6.36 1.08 14.33
C PHE A 85 -6.89 -0.10 13.53
N ASP A 86 -8.02 0.03 12.83
CA ASP A 86 -8.55 -1.02 11.97
C ASP A 86 -7.73 -1.10 10.67
N LEU A 87 -6.93 -2.15 10.55
CA LEU A 87 -6.05 -2.34 9.41
C LEU A 87 -6.82 -2.73 8.14
N LEU A 88 -7.96 -3.42 8.26
CA LEU A 88 -8.76 -3.79 7.08
C LEU A 88 -9.36 -2.55 6.42
N GLU A 89 -9.74 -1.54 7.21
CA GLU A 89 -10.23 -0.26 6.73
C GLU A 89 -9.24 0.42 5.77
N ARG A 90 -7.94 0.30 6.05
CA ARG A 90 -6.84 1.01 5.37
C ARG A 90 -6.40 0.37 4.05
N GLU A 91 -6.91 -0.82 3.76
CA GLU A 91 -6.46 -1.60 2.60
C GLU A 91 -7.13 -1.16 1.31
N PHE A 92 -8.25 -0.43 1.40
CA PHE A 92 -9.01 0.10 0.27
C PHE A 92 -9.22 1.60 0.40
N GLU A 93 -9.13 2.30 -0.74
CA GLU A 93 -9.53 3.71 -0.85
C GLU A 93 -10.51 3.86 -2.03
N PRO A 94 -11.77 4.27 -1.80
CA PRO A 94 -12.42 4.46 -0.49
C PRO A 94 -12.58 3.14 0.29
N THR A 95 -12.72 3.24 1.62
CA THR A 95 -12.71 2.11 2.58
C THR A 95 -13.58 0.90 2.20
N LEU A 96 -13.17 -0.28 2.67
CA LEU A 96 -13.92 -1.53 2.56
C LEU A 96 -15.38 -1.41 3.05
N TYR A 97 -15.63 -0.52 4.01
CA TYR A 97 -16.94 -0.36 4.64
C TYR A 97 -17.88 0.61 3.91
N ARG A 98 -17.58 0.95 2.66
CA ARG A 98 -18.37 1.90 1.82
C ARG A 98 -19.78 1.44 1.40
N GLY A 99 -20.43 0.58 2.17
CA GLY A 99 -21.82 0.17 1.96
C GLY A 99 -22.01 -1.17 1.22
N TYR A 100 -20.96 -1.97 1.04
CA TYR A 100 -21.13 -3.33 0.53
C TYR A 100 -22.00 -4.16 1.48
N PRO A 101 -22.93 -4.99 0.97
CA PRO A 101 -23.51 -6.04 1.78
C PRO A 101 -22.40 -6.92 2.37
N VAL A 102 -22.61 -7.36 3.61
CA VAL A 102 -21.67 -8.20 4.33
C VAL A 102 -22.38 -9.48 4.73
N GLN A 103 -21.75 -10.62 4.44
CA GLN A 103 -22.20 -11.92 4.93
C GLN A 103 -21.11 -12.53 5.81
N ILE A 104 -21.41 -12.77 7.09
CA ILE A 104 -20.54 -13.52 7.99
C ILE A 104 -20.63 -14.98 7.58
N LEU A 105 -19.54 -15.51 7.03
CA LEU A 105 -19.45 -16.86 6.47
C LEU A 105 -19.19 -17.91 7.55
N SER A 106 -18.28 -17.62 8.48
CA SER A 106 -17.91 -18.52 9.56
C SER A 106 -17.38 -17.78 10.78
N VAL A 107 -17.51 -18.43 11.94
CA VAL A 107 -16.86 -18.03 13.19
C VAL A 107 -16.16 -19.26 13.76
N VAL A 108 -14.84 -19.17 13.92
CA VAL A 108 -14.01 -20.30 14.40
C VAL A 108 -13.27 -19.86 15.66
N GLY A 109 -13.56 -20.53 16.78
CA GLY A 109 -12.84 -20.36 18.04
C GLY A 109 -11.51 -21.13 18.06
N TYR A 110 -10.48 -20.50 18.60
CA TYR A 110 -9.14 -21.07 18.76
C TYR A 110 -8.83 -21.33 20.26
N PRO A 111 -7.92 -22.27 20.59
CA PRO A 111 -7.58 -22.59 21.98
C PRO A 111 -7.04 -21.42 22.81
N ASP A 112 -6.50 -20.39 22.16
CA ASP A 112 -6.01 -19.14 22.80
C ASP A 112 -7.13 -18.12 23.09
N GLY A 113 -8.39 -18.53 22.92
CA GLY A 113 -9.59 -17.76 23.25
C GLY A 113 -10.03 -16.78 22.17
N PHE A 114 -9.30 -16.65 21.06
CA PHE A 114 -9.72 -15.80 19.95
C PHE A 114 -10.71 -16.51 19.03
N TYR A 115 -11.64 -15.74 18.48
CA TYR A 115 -12.62 -16.19 17.49
C TYR A 115 -12.36 -15.46 16.17
N GLN A 116 -11.97 -16.19 15.13
CA GLN A 116 -11.85 -15.64 13.79
C GLN A 116 -13.22 -15.53 13.15
N ILE A 117 -13.58 -14.34 12.71
CA ILE A 117 -14.84 -14.03 12.04
C ILE A 117 -14.53 -13.77 10.56
N LYS A 118 -14.94 -14.71 9.70
CA LYS A 118 -14.74 -14.60 8.25
C LYS A 118 -15.97 -13.97 7.61
N SER A 119 -15.76 -12.91 6.85
CA SER A 119 -16.84 -12.14 6.23
C SER A 119 -16.59 -11.92 4.74
N LEU A 120 -17.62 -12.18 3.94
CA LEU A 120 -17.68 -11.79 2.55
C LEU A 120 -18.20 -10.36 2.46
N PHE A 121 -17.44 -9.50 1.78
CA PHE A 121 -17.88 -8.19 1.34
C PHE A 121 -18.17 -8.28 -0.15
N GLY A 122 -19.40 -7.98 -0.53
CA GLY A 122 -19.85 -8.23 -1.89
C GLY A 122 -21.36 -8.19 -2.00
N GLY A 123 -21.86 -8.39 -3.21
CA GLY A 123 -23.29 -8.37 -3.46
C GLY A 123 -23.60 -9.17 -4.72
N ASN A 124 -24.73 -8.88 -5.35
CA ASN A 124 -25.08 -9.48 -6.62
C ASN A 124 -25.02 -8.43 -7.72
N ASN A 125 -24.61 -8.85 -8.91
CA ASN A 125 -24.75 -8.05 -10.11
C ASN A 125 -26.24 -7.69 -10.29
N PRO A 126 -26.61 -6.40 -10.39
CA PRO A 126 -28.01 -6.00 -10.47
C PRO A 126 -28.76 -6.59 -11.67
N LYS A 127 -28.05 -6.86 -12.77
CA LYS A 127 -28.61 -7.37 -14.03
C LYS A 127 -28.62 -8.91 -14.06
N SER A 128 -27.45 -9.53 -13.94
CA SER A 128 -27.32 -10.99 -14.08
C SER A 128 -27.67 -11.76 -12.81
N ARG A 129 -27.82 -11.07 -11.66
CA ARG A 129 -27.95 -11.66 -10.32
C ARG A 129 -26.78 -12.55 -9.91
N SER A 130 -25.70 -12.61 -10.70
CA SER A 130 -24.50 -13.36 -10.36
C SER A 130 -23.79 -12.76 -9.15
N PRO A 131 -23.18 -13.56 -8.28
CA PRO A 131 -22.45 -13.05 -7.13
C PRO A 131 -21.25 -12.20 -7.58
N ILE A 132 -21.01 -11.11 -6.86
CA ILE A 132 -19.83 -10.26 -6.95
C ILE A 132 -19.15 -10.31 -5.58
N VAL A 133 -18.02 -11.00 -5.52
CA VAL A 133 -17.16 -11.02 -4.33
C VAL A 133 -16.16 -9.89 -4.47
N PHE A 134 -16.19 -8.92 -3.57
CA PHE A 134 -15.21 -7.84 -3.53
C PHE A 134 -13.98 -8.26 -2.72
N CYS A 135 -14.21 -8.78 -1.51
CA CYS A 135 -13.19 -9.45 -0.73
C CYS A 135 -13.79 -10.45 0.25
N ILE A 136 -12.96 -11.38 0.72
CA ILE A 136 -13.24 -12.20 1.90
C ILE A 136 -12.18 -11.83 2.93
N ALA A 137 -12.63 -11.27 4.05
CA ALA A 137 -11.77 -10.71 5.08
C ALA A 137 -12.08 -11.31 6.46
N ASN A 138 -11.07 -11.30 7.31
CA ASN A 138 -11.07 -11.90 8.63
C ASN A 138 -10.73 -10.84 9.67
N VAL A 139 -11.56 -10.75 10.70
CA VAL A 139 -11.27 -10.03 11.95
C VAL A 139 -11.30 -11.03 13.09
N TYR A 140 -10.63 -10.74 14.19
CA TYR A 140 -10.68 -11.57 15.39
C TYR A 140 -11.50 -10.91 16.49
N ALA A 141 -12.16 -11.71 17.32
CA ALA A 141 -12.87 -11.25 18.51
C ALA A 141 -12.47 -12.07 19.74
N ARG A 142 -12.44 -11.43 20.91
CA ARG A 142 -12.19 -12.09 22.21
C ARG A 142 -12.80 -11.26 23.35
N PRO A 143 -13.35 -11.88 24.40
CA PRO A 143 -13.74 -11.16 25.61
C PRO A 143 -12.51 -10.58 26.33
N ASP A 144 -12.63 -9.36 26.86
CA ASP A 144 -11.68 -8.80 27.81
C ASP A 144 -11.88 -9.40 29.22
N SER A 145 -11.07 -8.96 30.19
CA SER A 145 -11.16 -9.42 31.58
C SER A 145 -12.50 -9.10 32.26
N ASN A 146 -13.28 -8.16 31.72
CA ASN A 146 -14.61 -7.78 32.20
C ASN A 146 -15.73 -8.49 31.42
N GLY A 147 -15.39 -9.41 30.51
CA GLY A 147 -16.35 -10.13 29.66
C GLY A 147 -16.87 -9.33 28.47
N ARG A 148 -16.35 -8.12 28.20
CA ARG A 148 -16.73 -7.33 27.03
C ARG A 148 -16.04 -7.90 25.79
N TRP A 149 -16.81 -8.19 24.76
CA TRP A 149 -16.25 -8.67 23.50
C TRP A 149 -15.65 -7.52 22.71
N LEU A 150 -14.39 -7.68 22.30
CA LEU A 150 -13.62 -6.70 21.55
C LEU A 150 -13.05 -7.33 20.28
N LEU A 151 -12.88 -6.51 19.25
CA LEU A 151 -12.29 -6.83 17.96
C LEU A 151 -10.78 -6.57 17.97
N TYR A 152 -10.07 -7.35 17.15
CA TYR A 152 -8.62 -7.35 17.01
C TYR A 152 -8.23 -7.51 15.54
N ASN A 153 -7.14 -6.87 15.15
CA ASN A 153 -6.59 -7.04 13.80
C ASN A 153 -6.06 -8.45 13.57
N ALA A 154 -6.19 -8.94 12.34
CA ALA A 154 -5.66 -10.23 11.95
C ALA A 154 -4.11 -10.25 11.92
N LEU A 155 -3.46 -9.16 11.52
CA LEU A 155 -2.01 -9.11 11.32
C LEU A 155 -1.21 -9.56 12.55
N PRO A 156 -1.36 -8.98 13.76
CA PRO A 156 -0.55 -9.40 14.92
C PRO A 156 -0.81 -10.86 15.33
N ILE A 157 -2.06 -11.31 15.21
CA ILE A 157 -2.50 -12.66 15.60
C ILE A 157 -1.99 -13.71 14.61
N ASN A 158 -2.20 -13.49 13.31
CA ASN A 158 -1.73 -14.40 12.27
C ASN A 158 -0.21 -14.51 12.27
N ARG A 159 0.47 -13.37 12.46
CA ARG A 159 1.94 -13.31 12.55
C ARG A 159 2.47 -14.15 13.70
N SER A 160 1.91 -14.02 14.90
CA SER A 160 2.40 -14.78 16.07
C SER A 160 2.13 -16.28 15.96
N ARG A 161 1.09 -16.68 15.22
CA ARG A 161 0.70 -18.09 15.06
C ARG A 161 1.45 -18.82 13.95
N PHE A 162 1.71 -18.13 12.83
CA PHE A 162 2.07 -18.81 11.58
C PHE A 162 3.42 -18.40 11.01
N TRP A 163 4.03 -17.31 11.49
CA TRP A 163 5.22 -16.75 10.87
C TRP A 163 6.41 -16.76 11.85
N ASN A 164 7.59 -16.99 11.29
CA ASN A 164 8.85 -16.85 12.02
C ASN A 164 9.21 -15.37 12.15
N SER A 165 10.08 -15.06 13.13
CA SER A 165 10.62 -13.72 13.29
C SER A 165 12.12 -13.72 13.56
N GLN A 166 12.79 -12.67 13.09
CA GLN A 166 14.19 -12.42 13.39
C GLN A 166 14.39 -10.91 13.55
N GLN A 167 14.93 -10.48 14.68
CA GLN A 167 15.33 -9.09 14.88
C GLN A 167 16.81 -8.90 14.53
N LEU A 168 17.10 -7.79 13.83
CA LEU A 168 18.44 -7.32 13.58
C LEU A 168 18.44 -5.78 13.50
N GLY A 169 19.12 -5.13 14.44
CA GLY A 169 19.15 -3.68 14.54
C GLY A 169 17.74 -3.11 14.76
N ALA A 170 17.37 -2.12 13.95
CA ALA A 170 16.05 -1.47 14.02
C ALA A 170 14.92 -2.29 13.35
N VAL A 171 15.25 -3.38 12.65
CA VAL A 171 14.28 -4.13 11.85
C VAL A 171 13.96 -5.47 12.50
N THR A 172 12.66 -5.72 12.70
CA THR A 172 12.12 -7.04 13.03
C THR A 172 11.50 -7.63 11.78
N TYR A 173 12.14 -8.67 11.25
CA TYR A 173 11.67 -9.40 10.08
C TYR A 173 10.65 -10.44 10.49
N TYR A 174 9.60 -10.58 9.69
CA TYR A 174 8.60 -11.63 9.78
C TYR A 174 8.50 -12.33 8.43
N PHE A 175 8.57 -13.65 8.42
CA PHE A 175 8.60 -14.46 7.19
C PHE A 175 7.93 -15.82 7.37
N PRO A 176 7.43 -16.45 6.29
CA PRO A 176 6.86 -17.79 6.32
C PRO A 176 7.85 -18.84 6.86
N PRO A 177 7.37 -19.93 7.49
CA PRO A 177 8.24 -20.94 8.08
C PRO A 177 9.21 -21.63 7.10
N TYR A 178 8.88 -21.65 5.81
CA TYR A 178 9.73 -22.21 4.77
C TYR A 178 10.90 -21.29 4.37
N HIS A 179 10.82 -19.99 4.68
CA HIS A 179 11.82 -19.02 4.23
C HIS A 179 13.09 -19.14 5.07
N THR A 180 14.23 -19.23 4.38
CA THR A 180 15.54 -19.27 5.04
C THR A 180 16.09 -17.85 5.16
N PHE A 181 16.15 -17.35 6.39
CA PHE A 181 16.55 -15.96 6.66
C PHE A 181 18.00 -15.65 6.25
N ASN A 182 18.19 -14.67 5.36
CA ASN A 182 19.51 -14.21 4.94
C ASN A 182 20.02 -13.07 5.83
N LYS A 183 20.78 -13.44 6.87
CA LYS A 183 21.39 -12.49 7.81
C LYS A 183 22.39 -11.52 7.18
N GLN A 184 22.97 -11.83 6.02
CA GLN A 184 23.88 -10.91 5.33
C GLN A 184 23.10 -9.78 4.66
N LYS A 185 22.02 -10.11 3.93
CA LYS A 185 21.13 -9.12 3.30
C LYS A 185 20.45 -8.23 4.34
N ALA A 186 20.00 -8.81 5.45
CA ALA A 186 19.46 -8.04 6.58
C ALA A 186 20.48 -7.07 7.19
N ARG A 187 21.77 -7.43 7.24
CA ARG A 187 22.85 -6.53 7.68
C ARG A 187 23.09 -5.40 6.68
N GLN A 188 23.03 -5.70 5.38
CA GLN A 188 23.10 -4.68 4.32
C GLN A 188 21.95 -3.68 4.45
N LEU A 189 20.73 -4.15 4.72
CA LEU A 189 19.57 -3.25 4.88
C LEU A 189 19.73 -2.34 6.10
N ASN A 190 20.24 -2.86 7.23
CA ASN A 190 20.53 -2.03 8.39
C ASN A 190 21.59 -0.97 8.09
N GLY A 191 22.68 -1.32 7.39
CA GLY A 191 23.69 -0.35 6.96
C GLY A 191 23.13 0.73 6.02
N PHE A 192 22.19 0.35 5.14
CA PHE A 192 21.45 1.32 4.33
C PHE A 192 20.60 2.26 5.19
N ILE A 193 19.85 1.73 6.17
CA ILE A 193 19.02 2.52 7.08
C ILE A 193 19.87 3.52 7.87
N ASP A 194 21.00 3.09 8.42
CA ASP A 194 21.91 3.94 9.18
C ASP A 194 22.42 5.10 8.31
N ASN A 195 22.85 4.79 7.09
CA ASN A 195 23.32 5.79 6.13
C ASN A 195 22.20 6.76 5.73
N LEU A 196 21.00 6.23 5.44
CA LEU A 196 19.83 7.03 5.08
C LEU A 196 19.44 7.99 6.22
N CYS A 197 19.36 7.49 7.44
CA CYS A 197 19.05 8.30 8.62
C CYS A 197 20.09 9.40 8.85
N GLN A 198 21.38 9.05 8.74
CA GLN A 198 22.48 10.01 8.87
C GLN A 198 22.43 11.10 7.79
N GLN A 199 22.27 10.72 6.52
CA GLN A 199 22.20 11.65 5.40
C GLN A 199 21.02 12.60 5.56
N PHE A 200 19.83 12.06 5.85
CA PHE A 200 18.62 12.88 5.95
C PHE A 200 18.51 13.64 7.28
N GLY A 201 19.28 13.27 8.30
CA GLY A 201 19.21 13.86 9.63
C GLY A 201 17.92 13.47 10.36
N VAL A 202 17.45 12.25 10.12
CA VAL A 202 16.20 11.72 10.66
C VAL A 202 16.50 10.58 11.64
N PRO A 203 15.70 10.40 12.70
CA PRO A 203 15.97 9.36 13.70
C PRO A 203 15.65 7.96 13.16
N ALA A 204 16.49 6.99 13.51
CA ALA A 204 16.14 5.58 13.36
C ALA A 204 14.96 5.22 14.27
N LYS A 205 14.08 4.31 13.84
CA LYS A 205 12.88 3.87 14.56
C LYS A 205 12.62 2.39 14.26
N PRO A 206 11.97 1.64 15.16
CA PRO A 206 11.65 0.24 14.90
C PRO A 206 10.80 0.06 13.64
N VAL A 207 11.15 -0.94 12.82
CA VAL A 207 10.42 -1.32 11.60
C VAL A 207 10.00 -2.78 11.66
N GLU A 208 8.74 -3.05 11.36
CA GLU A 208 8.28 -4.42 11.09
C GLU A 208 8.38 -4.70 9.60
N TYR A 209 9.22 -5.67 9.21
CA TYR A 209 9.46 -6.01 7.81
C TYR A 209 8.89 -7.39 7.50
N TYR A 210 7.80 -7.44 6.75
CA TYR A 210 7.11 -8.66 6.36
C TYR A 210 7.54 -9.05 4.96
N LEU A 211 8.11 -10.24 4.80
CA LEU A 211 8.48 -10.77 3.49
C LEU A 211 7.86 -12.14 3.21
N ALA A 212 7.45 -12.37 1.97
CA ALA A 212 7.00 -13.68 1.46
C ALA A 212 7.23 -13.77 -0.05
N ASP A 213 7.13 -14.96 -0.62
CA ASP A 213 7.28 -15.14 -2.06
C ASP A 213 6.10 -14.52 -2.81
N THR A 214 4.87 -14.60 -2.25
CA THR A 214 3.66 -14.13 -2.92
C THR A 214 2.95 -13.00 -2.18
N PRO A 215 2.24 -12.11 -2.91
CA PRO A 215 1.44 -11.06 -2.28
C PRO A 215 0.21 -11.64 -1.58
N ASP A 216 -0.21 -12.85 -1.95
CA ASP A 216 -1.35 -13.56 -1.36
C ASP A 216 -1.04 -13.95 0.09
N GLU A 217 0.17 -14.42 0.39
CA GLU A 217 0.60 -14.75 1.76
C GLU A 217 0.60 -13.52 2.68
N LEU A 218 1.07 -12.37 2.18
CA LEU A 218 1.01 -11.10 2.93
C LEU A 218 -0.44 -10.64 3.12
N ARG A 219 -1.31 -10.86 2.14
CA ARG A 219 -2.73 -10.54 2.23
C ARG A 219 -3.44 -11.43 3.25
N GLN A 220 -3.18 -12.73 3.25
CA GLN A 220 -3.67 -13.67 4.26
C GLN A 220 -3.20 -13.29 5.66
N LEU A 221 -1.92 -12.94 5.79
CA LEU A 221 -1.37 -12.45 7.04
C LEU A 221 -2.14 -11.24 7.57
N ARG A 222 -2.46 -10.27 6.69
CA ARG A 222 -3.26 -9.08 7.04
C ARG A 222 -4.76 -9.33 7.19
N GLY A 223 -5.24 -10.55 6.94
CA GLY A 223 -6.62 -10.96 7.18
C GLY A 223 -7.47 -11.16 5.93
N PHE A 224 -6.91 -11.17 4.72
CA PHE A 224 -7.68 -11.42 3.50
C PHE A 224 -7.45 -12.82 2.93
N ASP A 225 -8.55 -13.55 2.71
CA ASP A 225 -8.50 -14.80 1.95
C ASP A 225 -8.67 -14.54 0.46
N TYR A 226 -9.33 -13.44 0.11
CA TYR A 226 -9.59 -13.05 -1.27
C TYR A 226 -9.75 -11.53 -1.39
N GLN A 227 -9.23 -10.95 -2.47
CA GLN A 227 -9.48 -9.56 -2.88
C GLN A 227 -9.57 -9.48 -4.41
N ILE A 228 -10.50 -8.69 -4.92
CA ILE A 228 -10.76 -8.54 -6.37
C ILE A 228 -9.55 -8.03 -7.17
N THR A 229 -8.63 -7.31 -6.52
CA THR A 229 -7.42 -6.74 -7.12
C THR A 229 -6.25 -7.73 -7.23
N GLY A 230 -6.42 -8.98 -6.77
CA GLY A 230 -5.38 -10.00 -6.74
C GLY A 230 -5.11 -10.72 -8.07
N SER A 231 -5.57 -10.22 -9.21
CA SER A 231 -5.39 -10.86 -10.51
C SER A 231 -4.12 -10.37 -11.23
N GLY A 232 -3.46 -11.27 -11.96
CA GLY A 232 -2.29 -10.96 -12.79
C GLY A 232 -1.10 -11.88 -12.54
N LEU A 233 0.04 -11.52 -13.10
CA LEU A 233 1.30 -12.23 -12.91
C LEU A 233 1.94 -11.84 -11.57
N LEU A 234 2.57 -12.82 -10.92
CA LEU A 234 3.41 -12.58 -9.75
C LEU A 234 4.60 -11.70 -10.15
N LYS A 235 4.85 -10.67 -9.35
CA LYS A 235 5.99 -9.78 -9.52
C LYS A 235 6.47 -9.28 -8.17
N PRO A 236 7.79 -9.05 -8.02
CA PRO A 236 8.33 -8.40 -6.84
C PRO A 236 7.59 -7.09 -6.53
N THR A 237 7.21 -6.84 -5.28
CA THR A 237 6.51 -5.63 -4.89
C THR A 237 6.73 -5.29 -3.43
N GLY A 238 6.73 -4.01 -3.09
CA GLY A 238 6.71 -3.54 -1.72
C GLY A 238 5.52 -2.63 -1.44
N ARG A 239 5.25 -2.41 -0.15
CA ARG A 239 4.43 -1.31 0.35
C ARG A 239 4.80 -0.97 1.79
N ALA A 240 5.07 0.30 2.05
CA ALA A 240 5.17 0.86 3.40
C ALA A 240 3.81 1.35 3.92
N ILE A 241 3.50 1.03 5.17
CA ILE A 241 2.35 1.53 5.93
C ILE A 241 2.82 1.83 7.36
N ASP A 242 2.85 3.11 7.72
CA ASP A 242 3.46 3.60 8.97
C ASP A 242 4.91 3.12 9.13
N ASN A 243 5.20 2.28 10.13
CA ASN A 243 6.50 1.68 10.37
C ASN A 243 6.55 0.20 9.94
N ARG A 244 5.63 -0.21 9.06
CA ARG A 244 5.55 -1.59 8.54
C ARG A 244 5.87 -1.60 7.06
N VAL A 245 6.63 -2.59 6.63
CA VAL A 245 6.97 -2.83 5.23
C VAL A 245 6.46 -4.21 4.85
N PHE A 246 5.75 -4.32 3.74
CA PHE A 246 5.27 -5.59 3.18
C PHE A 246 5.90 -5.81 1.81
N CYS A 247 6.78 -6.80 1.71
CA CYS A 247 7.55 -7.12 0.51
C CYS A 247 7.20 -8.51 0.01
N SER A 248 6.75 -8.63 -1.24
CA SER A 248 6.52 -9.92 -1.90
C SER A 248 7.52 -10.13 -3.03
N GLY A 249 8.02 -11.36 -3.17
CA GLY A 249 8.97 -11.74 -4.22
C GLY A 249 10.33 -11.06 -4.07
N LEU A 250 10.64 -10.60 -2.85
CA LEU A 250 11.84 -9.86 -2.48
C LEU A 250 12.36 -10.40 -1.16
N ASP A 251 13.67 -10.29 -0.96
CA ASP A 251 14.35 -10.81 0.22
C ASP A 251 14.50 -9.74 1.32
N GLU A 252 15.41 -9.97 2.27
CA GLU A 252 15.70 -9.08 3.39
C GLU A 252 16.32 -7.74 2.99
N PHE A 253 16.71 -7.54 1.73
CA PHE A 253 17.27 -6.30 1.22
C PHE A 253 16.38 -5.68 0.13
N TYR A 254 15.36 -4.92 0.57
CA TYR A 254 14.57 -4.06 -0.33
C TYR A 254 14.51 -2.61 0.19
N PRO A 255 15.49 -1.76 -0.14
CA PRO A 255 15.64 -0.43 0.44
C PRO A 255 14.52 0.57 0.09
N HIS A 256 13.84 0.41 -1.05
CA HIS A 256 12.83 1.35 -1.57
C HIS A 256 11.80 1.76 -0.52
N GLU A 257 11.15 0.79 0.13
CA GLU A 257 10.11 1.07 1.13
C GLU A 257 10.66 1.73 2.39
N LEU A 258 11.94 1.53 2.70
CA LEU A 258 12.58 2.14 3.86
C LEU A 258 12.80 3.64 3.63
N VAL A 259 12.94 4.08 2.38
CA VAL A 259 12.90 5.51 2.04
C VAL A 259 11.55 6.09 2.44
N HIS A 260 10.44 5.42 2.12
CA HIS A 260 9.11 5.87 2.53
C HIS A 260 8.92 5.85 4.05
N VAL A 261 9.42 4.83 4.74
CA VAL A 261 9.27 4.74 6.21
C VAL A 261 10.05 5.83 6.94
N TYR A 262 11.29 6.10 6.53
CA TYR A 262 12.21 6.98 7.26
C TYR A 262 12.22 8.41 6.78
N VAL A 263 12.09 8.66 5.47
CA VAL A 263 12.27 9.99 4.91
C VAL A 263 10.94 10.70 4.75
N ASP A 264 9.93 10.05 4.16
CA ASP A 264 8.68 10.73 3.80
C ASP A 264 7.96 11.47 4.93
N PRO A 265 7.90 10.96 6.18
CA PRO A 265 7.28 11.68 7.29
C PRO A 265 7.87 13.06 7.58
N HIS A 266 9.11 13.31 7.15
CA HIS A 266 9.82 14.58 7.34
C HIS A 266 9.72 15.52 6.14
N TYR A 267 9.10 15.07 5.03
CA TYR A 267 9.02 15.80 3.77
C TYR A 267 7.59 15.72 3.20
N LEU A 268 6.63 16.36 3.87
CA LEU A 268 5.21 16.26 3.51
C LEU A 268 4.82 17.12 2.29
N ASN A 269 5.60 18.17 1.98
CA ASN A 269 5.30 19.09 0.88
C ASN A 269 5.96 18.67 -0.44
N LYS A 270 5.63 17.47 -0.93
CA LYS A 270 6.20 16.95 -2.19
C LYS A 270 5.19 16.23 -3.06
N HIS A 271 5.43 16.30 -4.36
CA HIS A 271 4.64 15.64 -5.38
C HIS A 271 4.92 14.12 -5.38
N PRO A 272 3.93 13.25 -5.68
CA PRO A 272 4.14 11.80 -5.73
C PRO A 272 5.28 11.34 -6.65
N TRP A 273 5.54 12.05 -7.76
CA TRP A 273 6.70 11.74 -8.62
C TRP A 273 8.05 12.00 -7.93
N VAL A 274 8.12 12.97 -7.01
CA VAL A 274 9.32 13.17 -6.18
C VAL A 274 9.45 12.04 -5.16
N THR A 275 8.33 11.69 -4.50
CA THR A 275 8.28 10.59 -3.52
C THR A 275 8.82 9.29 -4.13
N GLU A 276 8.22 8.84 -5.22
CA GLU A 276 8.57 7.59 -5.88
C GLU A 276 9.95 7.67 -6.58
N GLY A 277 10.27 8.84 -7.13
CA GLY A 277 11.55 9.07 -7.79
C GLY A 277 12.74 8.99 -6.85
N VAL A 278 12.66 9.63 -5.68
CA VAL A 278 13.73 9.57 -4.67
C VAL A 278 13.87 8.16 -4.12
N ALA A 279 12.77 7.47 -3.83
CA ALA A 279 12.80 6.07 -3.38
C ALA A 279 13.46 5.16 -4.43
N THR A 280 13.13 5.33 -5.70
CA THR A 280 13.74 4.56 -6.80
C THR A 280 15.21 4.89 -7.00
N PHE A 281 15.59 6.16 -6.91
CA PHE A 281 16.98 6.59 -7.02
C PHE A 281 17.86 5.99 -5.93
N LEU A 282 17.38 5.96 -4.68
CA LEU A 282 18.15 5.47 -3.54
C LEU A 282 18.07 3.96 -3.35
N GLY A 283 16.95 3.33 -3.71
CA GLY A 283 16.65 1.95 -3.35
C GLY A 283 16.22 1.02 -4.47
N GLY A 284 16.21 1.49 -5.73
CA GLY A 284 15.66 0.74 -6.86
C GLY A 284 14.15 0.57 -6.76
N SER A 285 13.54 -0.28 -7.59
CA SER A 285 12.13 -0.67 -7.48
C SER A 285 11.95 -2.06 -8.07
N ARG A 286 10.99 -2.86 -7.55
CA ARG A 286 10.70 -4.21 -8.07
C ARG A 286 11.91 -5.17 -8.09
N GLY A 287 12.90 -4.93 -7.23
CA GLY A 287 14.15 -5.70 -7.19
C GLY A 287 15.19 -5.26 -8.23
N GLU A 288 14.89 -4.23 -9.00
CA GLU A 288 15.73 -3.72 -10.09
C GLU A 288 16.28 -2.32 -9.78
N SER A 289 17.42 -2.01 -10.41
CA SER A 289 18.07 -0.70 -10.26
C SER A 289 17.34 0.40 -11.05
N LEU A 290 17.59 1.67 -10.70
CA LEU A 290 17.13 2.80 -11.51
C LEU A 290 17.61 2.70 -12.97
N ASP A 291 18.86 2.29 -13.21
CA ASP A 291 19.43 2.20 -14.55
C ASP A 291 18.69 1.16 -15.41
N TRP A 292 18.29 0.04 -14.81
CA TRP A 292 17.47 -0.96 -15.47
C TRP A 292 16.12 -0.38 -15.93
N HIS A 293 15.44 0.36 -15.05
CA HIS A 293 14.17 1.02 -15.40
C HIS A 293 14.35 2.08 -16.49
N LEU A 294 15.43 2.84 -16.46
CA LEU A 294 15.72 3.87 -17.46
C LEU A 294 16.02 3.28 -18.84
N ALA A 295 16.79 2.19 -18.91
CA ALA A 295 17.04 1.48 -20.16
C ALA A 295 15.74 1.00 -20.82
N ARG A 296 14.78 0.50 -20.02
CA ARG A 296 13.46 0.10 -20.51
C ARG A 296 12.65 1.28 -21.04
N VAL A 297 12.60 2.39 -20.29
CA VAL A 297 11.91 3.59 -20.75
C VAL A 297 12.55 4.15 -22.01
N ALA A 298 13.88 4.18 -22.09
CA ALA A 298 14.61 4.60 -23.29
C ALA A 298 14.24 3.73 -24.50
N ALA A 299 14.28 2.40 -24.35
CA ALA A 299 13.88 1.47 -25.39
C ALA A 299 12.42 1.68 -25.83
N HIS A 300 11.50 1.80 -24.88
CA HIS A 300 10.08 2.01 -25.17
C HIS A 300 9.83 3.32 -25.92
N LEU A 301 10.47 4.42 -25.52
CA LEU A 301 10.31 5.71 -26.18
C LEU A 301 10.94 5.74 -27.58
N ARG A 302 11.95 4.90 -27.87
CA ARG A 302 12.46 4.69 -29.23
C ARG A 302 11.43 3.96 -30.11
N THR A 303 10.74 2.97 -29.55
CA THR A 303 9.68 2.22 -30.25
C THR A 303 8.42 3.08 -30.46
N TYR A 304 8.09 3.95 -29.51
CA TYR A 304 6.89 4.79 -29.53
C TYR A 304 7.27 6.29 -29.50
N PRO A 305 7.85 6.83 -30.60
CA PRO A 305 8.40 8.18 -30.62
C PRO A 305 7.34 9.28 -30.45
N THR A 306 6.06 8.96 -30.68
CA THR A 306 4.91 9.87 -30.56
C THR A 306 4.46 10.11 -29.12
N ILE A 307 4.98 9.38 -28.13
CA ILE A 307 4.70 9.65 -26.72
C ILE A 307 5.26 11.02 -26.35
N ASP A 308 4.36 11.93 -25.94
CA ASP A 308 4.67 13.30 -25.56
C ASP A 308 5.02 13.42 -24.08
N LEU A 309 6.29 13.74 -23.78
CA LEU A 309 6.77 13.89 -22.41
C LEU A 309 6.48 15.28 -21.81
N THR A 310 5.94 16.24 -22.58
CA THR A 310 5.48 17.51 -22.00
C THR A 310 4.27 17.33 -21.09
N SER A 311 3.58 16.18 -21.20
CA SER A 311 2.47 15.77 -20.34
C SER A 311 2.78 14.49 -19.57
N MET A 312 4.07 14.21 -19.29
CA MET A 312 4.51 12.94 -18.69
C MET A 312 3.81 12.55 -17.38
N LEU A 313 3.28 13.51 -16.61
CA LEU A 313 2.56 13.21 -15.36
C LEU A 313 1.26 12.42 -15.57
N SER A 314 0.72 12.38 -16.80
CA SER A 314 -0.43 11.53 -17.16
C SER A 314 -0.03 10.09 -17.52
N LEU A 315 1.27 9.82 -17.67
CA LEU A 315 1.78 8.48 -17.91
C LEU A 315 1.77 7.68 -16.60
N VAL A 316 1.27 6.45 -16.67
CA VAL A 316 1.15 5.58 -15.50
C VAL A 316 2.25 4.52 -15.56
N THR A 317 1.99 3.39 -16.22
CA THR A 317 2.94 2.29 -16.37
C THR A 317 3.36 2.10 -17.82
N LEU A 318 4.63 1.78 -18.01
CA LEU A 318 5.14 1.24 -19.26
C LEU A 318 4.66 -0.22 -19.42
N ASP A 319 4.80 -1.00 -18.35
CA ASP A 319 4.37 -2.39 -18.23
C ASP A 319 4.21 -2.79 -16.76
N GLU A 320 4.07 -4.09 -16.48
CA GLU A 320 3.91 -4.58 -15.12
C GLU A 320 5.12 -4.36 -14.20
N PHE A 321 6.31 -4.07 -14.73
CA PHE A 321 7.53 -3.86 -13.96
C PHE A 321 7.91 -2.38 -13.82
N THR A 322 7.70 -1.57 -14.86
CA THR A 322 8.19 -0.19 -14.90
C THR A 322 7.06 0.83 -14.91
N ASP A 323 7.01 1.63 -13.85
CA ASP A 323 6.19 2.84 -13.76
C ASP A 323 7.01 4.05 -14.20
N TYR A 324 6.40 4.98 -14.94
CA TYR A 324 7.09 6.20 -15.38
C TYR A 324 7.53 7.07 -14.19
N ARG A 325 6.80 7.04 -13.08
CA ARG A 325 7.15 7.73 -11.84
C ARG A 325 8.45 7.21 -11.25
N TYR A 326 8.65 5.89 -11.24
CA TYR A 326 9.88 5.27 -10.75
C TYR A 326 11.06 5.68 -11.63
N ALA A 327 10.93 5.45 -12.94
CA ALA A 327 12.01 5.69 -13.89
C ALA A 327 12.32 7.19 -14.04
N LEU A 328 11.37 7.98 -14.55
CA LEU A 328 11.60 9.39 -14.85
C LEU A 328 11.68 10.23 -13.57
N GLY A 329 10.89 9.93 -12.53
CA GLY A 329 11.08 10.57 -11.23
C GLY A 329 12.48 10.30 -10.66
N GLY A 330 12.96 9.06 -10.77
CA GLY A 330 14.32 8.69 -10.37
C GLY A 330 15.41 9.35 -11.22
N LEU A 331 15.17 9.51 -12.52
CA LEU A 331 16.05 10.28 -13.43
C LEU A 331 16.24 11.71 -12.92
N PHE A 332 15.14 12.39 -12.59
CA PHE A 332 15.18 13.77 -12.11
C PHE A 332 15.77 13.87 -10.70
N ALA A 333 15.41 12.98 -9.78
CA ALA A 333 16.01 12.92 -8.45
C ALA A 333 17.54 12.75 -8.53
N ARG A 334 18.00 11.84 -9.39
CA ARG A 334 19.43 11.64 -9.65
C ARG A 334 20.07 12.86 -10.29
N ALA A 335 19.41 13.53 -11.24
CA ALA A 335 19.93 14.74 -11.88
C ALA A 335 20.07 15.90 -10.88
N VAL A 336 19.08 16.09 -9.99
CA VAL A 336 19.12 17.08 -8.92
C VAL A 336 20.27 16.78 -7.96
N PHE A 337 20.40 15.52 -7.53
CA PHE A 337 21.49 15.09 -6.67
C PHE A 337 22.86 15.30 -7.33
N LYS A 338 23.03 14.99 -8.62
CA LYS A 338 24.27 15.26 -9.36
C LYS A 338 24.61 16.75 -9.43
N LYS A 339 23.61 17.63 -9.50
CA LYS A 339 23.81 19.08 -9.63
C LYS A 339 24.19 19.77 -8.32
N GLY A 340 23.59 19.36 -7.20
CA GLY A 340 23.78 20.07 -5.92
C GLY A 340 23.84 19.18 -4.68
N GLY A 341 24.07 17.88 -4.87
CA GLY A 341 24.17 16.90 -3.81
C GLY A 341 22.89 16.75 -3.01
N LEU A 342 23.06 16.21 -1.80
CA LEU A 342 21.98 16.00 -0.84
C LEU A 342 21.24 17.30 -0.44
N PRO A 343 21.91 18.46 -0.24
CA PRO A 343 21.20 19.70 0.07
C PRO A 343 20.14 20.07 -0.97
N LEU A 344 20.49 19.96 -2.26
CA LEU A 344 19.55 20.28 -3.34
C LEU A 344 18.44 19.23 -3.47
N LEU A 345 18.76 17.94 -3.24
CA LEU A 345 17.76 16.87 -3.22
C LEU A 345 16.72 17.10 -2.11
N LYS A 346 17.14 17.51 -0.92
CA LYS A 346 16.24 17.84 0.19
C LYS A 346 15.31 19.01 -0.13
N GLN A 347 15.81 20.04 -0.85
CA GLN A 347 14.97 21.15 -1.32
C GLN A 347 13.95 20.68 -2.37
N PHE A 348 14.36 19.80 -3.28
CA PHE A 348 13.46 19.19 -4.26
C PHE A 348 12.35 18.36 -3.60
N MET A 349 12.65 17.67 -2.49
CA MET A 349 11.66 16.98 -1.65
C MET A 349 10.71 17.91 -0.87
N GLN A 350 10.78 19.22 -1.08
CA GLN A 350 9.88 20.22 -0.48
C GLN A 350 9.25 21.13 -1.55
N SER A 351 9.26 20.69 -2.82
CA SER A 351 8.91 21.52 -3.96
C SER A 351 7.41 21.68 -4.24
N GLY A 352 6.53 21.23 -3.35
CA GLY A 352 5.08 21.33 -3.52
C GLY A 352 4.41 20.02 -3.97
N GLN A 353 3.09 19.93 -3.76
CA GLN A 353 2.30 18.71 -3.99
C GLN A 353 1.53 18.67 -5.33
N THR A 354 1.51 19.77 -6.09
CA THR A 354 0.71 19.87 -7.33
C THR A 354 1.56 19.63 -8.57
N ASP A 355 0.93 19.22 -9.68
CA ASP A 355 1.58 19.08 -10.99
C ASP A 355 2.30 20.37 -11.41
N THR A 356 1.65 21.53 -11.20
CA THR A 356 2.25 22.85 -11.48
C THR A 356 3.52 23.08 -10.68
N ALA A 357 3.49 22.75 -9.38
CA ALA A 357 4.65 22.89 -8.51
C ALA A 357 5.79 21.92 -8.92
N TYR A 358 5.44 20.71 -9.35
CA TYR A 358 6.43 19.75 -9.84
C TYR A 358 7.14 20.24 -11.10
N TYR A 359 6.41 20.73 -12.11
CA TYR A 359 7.04 21.30 -13.31
C TYR A 359 7.87 22.54 -13.00
N ALA A 360 7.40 23.42 -12.12
CA ALA A 360 8.18 24.58 -11.65
C ALA A 360 9.47 24.14 -10.95
N ALA A 361 9.43 23.05 -10.19
CA ALA A 361 10.62 22.47 -9.56
C ALA A 361 11.63 21.97 -10.60
N LEU A 362 11.19 21.29 -11.66
CA LEU A 362 12.11 20.86 -12.73
C LEU A 362 12.79 22.05 -13.41
N GLU A 363 12.06 23.14 -13.64
CA GLU A 363 12.63 24.37 -14.20
C GLU A 363 13.61 25.02 -13.22
N GLN A 364 13.23 25.18 -11.95
CA GLN A 364 14.08 25.79 -10.92
C GLN A 364 15.37 24.99 -10.68
N PHE A 365 15.24 23.68 -10.46
CA PHE A 365 16.36 22.84 -10.03
C PHE A 365 17.19 22.34 -11.21
N LEU A 366 16.60 22.09 -12.38
CA LEU A 366 17.30 21.50 -13.53
C LEU A 366 17.35 22.41 -14.76
N GLY A 367 16.64 23.53 -14.78
CA GLY A 367 16.51 24.37 -15.97
C GLY A 367 15.61 23.75 -17.05
N LEU A 368 14.83 22.72 -16.71
CA LEU A 368 14.00 21.98 -17.65
C LEU A 368 12.59 22.55 -17.71
N LYS A 369 12.32 23.35 -18.75
CA LYS A 369 10.96 23.87 -18.99
C LYS A 369 10.04 22.75 -19.46
N ARG A 370 8.77 22.80 -19.05
CA ARG A 370 7.76 21.80 -19.45
C ARG A 370 7.69 21.62 -20.97
N SER A 371 7.76 22.70 -21.74
CA SER A 371 7.71 22.68 -23.21
C SER A 371 8.90 21.99 -23.87
N GLN A 372 10.01 21.80 -23.14
CA GLN A 372 11.25 21.20 -23.64
C GLN A 372 11.40 19.73 -23.21
N LEU A 373 10.54 19.23 -22.31
CA LEU A 373 10.69 17.90 -21.72
C LEU A 373 10.75 16.78 -22.76
N ASN A 374 10.01 16.90 -23.87
CA ASN A 374 10.03 15.88 -24.92
C ASN A 374 11.44 15.65 -25.50
N THR A 375 12.20 16.73 -25.72
CA THR A 375 13.57 16.66 -26.23
C THR A 375 14.55 16.35 -25.11
N SER A 376 14.54 17.13 -24.03
CA SER A 376 15.55 17.04 -22.98
C SER A 376 15.53 15.70 -22.24
N VAL A 377 14.36 15.09 -22.01
CA VAL A 377 14.29 13.78 -21.37
C VAL A 377 14.84 12.69 -22.29
N ARG A 378 14.60 12.76 -23.61
CA ARG A 378 15.18 11.82 -24.57
C ARG A 378 16.70 11.93 -24.63
N GLU A 379 17.24 13.14 -24.57
CA GLU A 379 18.69 13.36 -24.49
C GLU A 379 19.29 12.78 -23.20
N LEU A 380 18.64 13.01 -22.05
CA LEU A 380 19.05 12.42 -20.78
C LEU A 380 18.99 10.88 -20.79
N LEU A 381 18.05 10.30 -21.54
CA LEU A 381 17.90 8.86 -21.70
C LEU A 381 18.83 8.25 -22.75
N ALA A 382 19.51 9.04 -23.58
CA ALA A 382 20.36 8.53 -24.66
C ALA A 382 21.57 7.72 -24.13
N GLY A 383 21.93 7.89 -22.87
CA GLY A 383 22.96 7.09 -22.19
C GLY A 383 22.49 5.74 -21.65
N PHE A 384 21.25 5.32 -21.93
CA PHE A 384 20.63 4.09 -21.39
C PHE A 384 20.13 3.11 -22.46
#